data_AF-A0A8H4FHV6-F1
#
_entry.id   AF-A0A8H4FHV6-F1
#
_cell.length_a   1.000
_cell.length_b   1.000
_cell.length_c   1.000
_cell.angle_alpha   90.00
_cell.angle_beta   90.00
_cell.angle_gamma   90.00
#
_symmetry.space_group_name_H-M   'P 1'
#
loop_
_entity.id
_entity.type
_entity.pdbx_description
1 polymer ?
#
loop_
_entity_poly.entity_id
_entity_poly.type
_entity_poly.pdbx_seq_one_letter_code
_entity_poly.pdbx_strand_id
1 'polypeptide(L)'
;NSYKYPILAILARRYLAILATSTPIERVFSITSNIVTKNRNKLSPQTIAELILLKYWKIKDLKELEEIFSDNLEEEEEEED
;
A
#
# COMPACT_ATOMS: atom_id res chain seq x y z
N ASN A 1 -17.85 -17.41 -16.28
CA ASN A 1 -16.61 -17.98 -16.84
C ASN A 1 -15.74 -18.74 -15.84
N SER A 2 -15.68 -18.39 -14.55
CA SER A 2 -14.84 -19.12 -13.57
C SER A 2 -15.20 -20.60 -13.42
N TYR A 3 -16.49 -20.95 -13.38
CA TYR A 3 -16.94 -22.35 -13.30
C TYR A 3 -16.60 -23.17 -14.56
N LYS A 4 -16.47 -22.50 -15.72
CA LYS A 4 -16.17 -23.14 -17.00
C LYS A 4 -14.66 -23.30 -17.23
N TYR A 5 -13.86 -22.40 -16.68
CA TYR A 5 -12.40 -22.40 -16.77
C TYR A 5 -11.77 -22.00 -15.43
N PRO A 6 -11.75 -22.89 -14.43
CA PRO A 6 -11.31 -22.55 -13.08
C PRO A 6 -9.84 -22.10 -13.06
N ILE A 7 -8.96 -22.80 -13.77
CA ILE A 7 -7.52 -22.50 -13.85
C ILE A 7 -7.28 -21.17 -14.59
N LEU A 8 -7.89 -20.99 -15.77
CA LEU A 8 -7.74 -19.77 -16.55
C LEU A 8 -8.30 -18.55 -15.81
N ALA A 9 -9.38 -18.71 -15.04
CA ALA A 9 -9.94 -17.63 -14.25
C ALA A 9 -9.01 -17.21 -13.10
N ILE A 10 -8.25 -18.15 -12.50
CA ILE A 10 -7.21 -17.83 -11.51
C ILE A 10 -6.10 -17.02 -12.17
N LEU A 11 -5.61 -17.46 -13.32
CA LEU A 11 -4.56 -16.74 -14.05
C LEU A 11 -5.03 -15.36 -14.49
N ALA A 12 -6.23 -15.26 -15.08
CA ALA A 12 -6.80 -13.99 -15.53
C ALA A 12 -6.93 -12.99 -14.38
N ARG A 13 -7.34 -13.43 -13.17
CA ARG A 13 -7.38 -12.55 -12.00
C ARG A 13 -6.00 -12.02 -11.62
N ARG A 14 -4.97 -12.87 -11.64
CA ARG A 14 -3.60 -12.44 -11.29
C ARG A 14 -3.02 -11.48 -12.33
N TYR A 15 -3.16 -11.78 -13.61
CA TYR A 15 -2.54 -10.99 -14.67
C TYR A 15 -3.31 -9.70 -15.00
N LEU A 16 -4.64 -9.71 -14.97
CA LEU A 16 -5.44 -8.52 -15.26
C LEU A 16 -5.54 -7.56 -14.07
N ALA A 17 -5.23 -8.02 -12.85
CA ALA A 17 -5.10 -7.14 -11.69
C ALA A 17 -3.87 -6.22 -11.78
N ILE A 18 -2.84 -6.63 -12.51
CA ILE A 18 -1.67 -5.80 -12.77
C ILE A 18 -2.07 -4.72 -13.77
N LEU A 19 -1.93 -3.46 -13.34
CA LEU A 19 -2.16 -2.33 -14.24
C LEU A 19 -1.12 -2.33 -15.36
N ALA A 20 -1.59 -2.20 -16.61
CA ALA A 20 -0.72 -2.13 -17.78
C ALA A 20 0.07 -0.81 -17.87
N THR A 21 -0.25 0.19 -17.03
CA THR A 21 0.35 1.53 -17.07
C THR A 21 0.93 1.93 -15.71
N SER A 22 1.95 2.80 -15.75
CA SER A 22 2.56 3.45 -14.57
C SER A 22 1.69 4.53 -13.94
N THR A 23 0.53 4.85 -14.52
CA THR A 23 -0.35 5.93 -14.06
C THR A 23 -0.72 5.85 -12.56
N PRO A 24 -0.97 4.67 -11.96
CA PRO A 24 -1.26 4.55 -10.53
C PRO A 24 -0.07 4.94 -9.66
N ILE A 25 1.14 4.51 -10.04
CA ILE A 25 2.35 4.81 -9.27
C ILE A 25 2.74 6.29 -9.44
N GLU A 26 2.55 6.87 -10.63
CA GLU A 26 2.74 8.32 -10.85
C GLU A 26 1.78 9.16 -9.97
N ARG A 27 0.54 8.69 -9.77
CA ARG A 27 -0.39 9.33 -8.84
C ARG A 27 0.11 9.26 -7.39
N VAL A 28 0.64 8.11 -6.96
CA VAL A 28 1.28 7.97 -5.63
C VAL A 28 2.41 8.97 -5.51
N PHE A 29 3.36 9.00 -6.45
CA PHE A 29 4.49 9.94 -6.41
C PHE A 29 4.07 11.41 -6.41
N SER A 30 3.04 11.76 -7.19
CA SER A 30 2.48 13.11 -7.18
C SER A 30 1.94 13.49 -5.80
N ILE A 31 1.21 12.58 -5.14
CA ILE A 31 0.72 12.78 -3.77
C ILE A 31 1.88 12.86 -2.77
N THR A 32 2.88 12.00 -2.90
CA THR A 32 4.08 12.00 -2.06
C THR A 32 4.83 13.32 -2.15
N SER A 33 4.89 13.95 -3.32
CA SER A 33 5.52 15.28 -3.48
C SER A 33 4.83 16.37 -2.65
N ASN A 34 3.54 16.20 -2.32
CA ASN A 34 2.84 17.10 -1.39
C ASN A 34 3.16 16.80 0.08
N ILE A 35 3.58 15.58 0.41
CA ILE A 35 4.00 15.19 1.77
C ILE A 35 5.42 15.70 2.01
N VAL A 36 6.34 15.36 1.11
CA VAL A 36 7.75 15.74 1.15
C VAL A 36 7.95 17.08 0.44
N THR A 37 7.72 18.17 1.17
CA THR A 37 7.92 19.53 0.64
C THR A 37 9.29 20.08 1.03
N LYS A 38 9.75 21.15 0.38
CA LYS A 38 11.03 21.81 0.69
C LYS A 38 11.18 22.19 2.18
N ASN A 39 10.06 22.52 2.83
CA ASN A 39 10.02 22.89 4.25
C ASN A 39 9.83 21.68 5.19
N ARG A 40 9.39 20.52 4.66
CA ARG A 40 9.14 19.26 5.39
C ARG A 40 10.02 18.13 4.84
N ASN A 41 11.32 18.38 4.74
CA ASN A 41 12.29 17.46 4.15
C ASN A 41 13.07 16.61 5.19
N LYS A 42 12.81 16.81 6.49
CA LYS A 42 13.41 16.06 7.60
C LYS A 42 12.52 14.90 8.07
N LEU A 43 11.85 14.21 7.15
CA LEU A 43 11.09 12.99 7.44
C LEU A 43 11.95 11.77 7.12
N SER A 44 11.89 10.73 7.95
CA SER A 44 12.51 9.46 7.61
C SER A 44 11.74 8.79 6.46
N PRO A 45 12.41 7.93 5.66
CA PRO A 45 11.73 7.15 4.62
C PRO A 45 10.55 6.32 5.16
N GLN A 46 10.70 5.75 6.35
CA GLN A 46 9.66 4.98 7.05
C GLN A 46 8.42 5.84 7.32
N THR A 47 8.60 7.02 7.92
CA THR A 47 7.48 7.93 8.20
C THR A 47 6.81 8.42 6.92
N ILE A 48 7.55 8.59 5.82
CA ILE A 48 6.95 8.93 4.53
C ILE A 48 6.05 7.79 4.02
N ALA A 49 6.51 6.54 4.14
CA ALA A 49 5.72 5.37 3.75
C ALA A 49 4.42 5.26 4.55
N GLU A 50 4.47 5.40 5.87
CA GLU A 50 3.30 5.40 6.76
C GLU A 50 2.30 6.51 6.39
N LEU A 51 2.80 7.73 6.10
CA LEU A 51 1.94 8.85 5.72
C LEU A 51 1.25 8.64 4.37
N ILE A 52 1.94 8.03 3.40
CA ILE A 52 1.35 7.64 2.11
C ILE A 52 0.25 6.61 2.38
N LEU A 53 0.53 5.60 3.19
CA LEU A 53 -0.37 4.50 3.51
C LEU A 53 -1.65 5.01 4.19
N LEU A 54 -1.49 5.81 5.24
CA LEU A 54 -2.58 6.48 5.96
C LEU A 54 -3.48 7.27 5.00
N LYS A 55 -2.87 7.99 4.05
CA LYS A 55 -3.62 8.79 3.08
C LYS A 55 -4.40 7.93 2.07
N TYR A 56 -3.84 6.78 1.67
CA TYR A 56 -4.47 5.88 0.70
C TYR A 56 -5.57 5.03 1.31
N TRP A 57 -5.38 4.54 2.53
CA TRP A 57 -6.30 3.64 3.20
C TRP A 57 -7.58 4.32 3.69
N LYS A 58 -7.63 5.67 3.70
CA LYS A 58 -8.80 6.46 4.13
C LYS A 58 -9.37 5.96 5.46
N ILE A 59 -8.49 5.58 6.38
CA ILE A 59 -8.86 5.09 7.70
C ILE A 59 -9.65 6.20 8.38
N LYS A 60 -10.87 5.88 8.81
CA LYS A 60 -11.80 6.85 9.40
C LYS A 60 -11.65 6.91 10.91
N ASP A 61 -11.28 5.79 11.53
CA ASP A 61 -11.21 5.64 12.98
C ASP A 61 -9.79 5.25 13.41
N LEU A 62 -9.25 5.94 14.41
CA LEU A 62 -7.89 5.67 14.92
C LEU A 62 -7.74 4.26 15.51
N LYS A 63 -8.83 3.61 15.91
CA LYS A 63 -8.81 2.24 16.44
C LYS A 63 -8.48 1.20 15.37
N GLU A 64 -8.96 1.39 14.14
CA GLU A 64 -8.60 0.53 13.01
C GLU A 64 -7.11 0.66 12.67
N LEU A 65 -6.54 1.83 12.94
CA LEU A 65 -5.13 2.09 12.71
C LEU A 65 -4.25 1.29 13.67
N GLU A 66 -4.59 1.30 14.96
CA GLU A 66 -3.84 0.63 16.02
C GLU A 66 -3.82 -0.90 15.82
N GLU A 67 -4.94 -1.48 15.38
CA GLU A 67 -5.04 -2.89 15.02
C GLU A 67 -4.11 -3.25 13.85
N ILE A 68 -4.11 -2.45 12.78
CA ILE A 68 -3.24 -2.70 11.62
C ILE A 68 -1.75 -2.53 11.96
N PHE A 69 -1.38 -1.53 12.75
CA PHE A 69 0.03 -1.33 13.12
C PHE A 69 0.54 -2.36 14.13
N SER A 70 -0.33 -2.91 14.99
CA SER A 70 0.03 -4.02 15.88
C SER A 70 0.31 -5.32 15.11
N ASP A 71 -0.52 -5.67 14.13
CA ASP A 71 -0.33 -6.89 13.33
C ASP A 71 0.98 -6.86 12.50
N ASN A 72 1.40 -5.68 12.02
CA ASN A 72 2.63 -5.55 11.22
C ASN A 72 3.92 -5.53 12.06
N LEU A 73 3.84 -5.20 13.36
CA LEU A 73 5.01 -5.28 14.25
C LEU A 73 5.31 -6.73 14.67
N GLU A 74 4.30 -7.60 14.70
CA GLU A 74 4.48 -9.03 14.97
C GLU A 74 5.09 -9.78 13.75
N GLU A 75 4.78 -9.36 12.52
CA GLU A 75 5.37 -9.94 11.30
C GLU A 75 6.86 -9.53 11.08
N GLU A 76 7.27 -8.33 11.49
CA GLU A 76 8.69 -7.91 11.39
C GLU A 76 9.60 -8.62 12.43
N GLU A 77 9.07 -9.06 13.58
CA GLU A 77 9.82 -9.83 14.58
C GLU A 77 9.95 -11.33 14.21
N GLU A 78 9.10 -11.88 13.34
CA GLU A 78 9.15 -13.29 12.91
C GLU A 78 10.07 -13.55 11.69
N GLU A 79 10.51 -12.52 10.95
CA GLU A 79 11.43 -12.67 9.80
C GLU A 79 12.93 -12.47 10.15
N GLU A 80 13.30 -12.27 11.42
CA GLU A 80 14.71 -12.11 11.86
C GLU A 80 15.42 -13.39 12.41
N ASP A 81 14.82 -14.58 12.31
CA ASP A 81 15.47 -15.87 12.68
C ASP A 81 15.98 -16.72 11.47
#